data_AF-A0A1R3W7U5-F1
#
_entry.id   AF-A0A1R3W7U5-F1
#
_cell.length_a   1.000
_cell.length_b   1.000
_cell.length_c   1.000
_cell.angle_alpha   90.00
_cell.angle_beta   90.00
_cell.angle_gamma   90.00
#
_symmetry.space_group_name_H-M   'P 1'
#
loop_
_entity.id
_entity.type
_entity.pdbx_description
1 polymer ?
#
loop_
_entity_poly.entity_id
_entity_poly.type
_entity_poly.pdbx_seq_one_letter_code
_entity_poly.pdbx_strand_id
1 'polypeptide(L)'
;MSEIIAYVPPANRSGSGKPEILIAGLAGLVAGAMSMAAGEYVSLSSQDDAEKADLARETRELAETPEVELEELTLIYVERGLDRNLAEKVAHQLTERDALGSHVRNELGISETMMARPIQAALVSTLTTEGSGSSISLSVDRA
;
A
#
# COMPACT_ATOMS: atom_id res chain seq x y z
N MET A 1 49.96 -16.14 -54.75
CA MET A 1 48.82 -16.62 -53.95
C MET A 1 48.06 -15.38 -53.50
N SER A 2 46.90 -15.11 -54.09
CA SER A 2 46.12 -13.86 -53.92
C SER A 2 45.12 -13.99 -52.78
N GLU A 3 45.17 -13.10 -51.79
CA GLU A 3 44.14 -13.01 -50.74
C GLU A 3 42.88 -12.32 -51.28
N ILE A 4 41.72 -12.93 -51.01
CA ILE A 4 40.40 -12.39 -51.31
C ILE A 4 39.95 -11.60 -50.09
N ILE A 5 39.89 -10.27 -50.20
CA ILE A 5 39.29 -9.40 -49.18
C ILE A 5 37.77 -9.50 -49.35
N ALA A 6 37.08 -10.09 -48.37
CA ALA A 6 35.62 -10.15 -48.34
C ALA A 6 35.05 -8.74 -48.08
N TYR A 7 34.36 -8.19 -49.06
CA TYR A 7 33.60 -6.95 -48.93
C TYR A 7 32.34 -7.20 -48.09
N VAL A 8 32.29 -6.63 -46.89
CA VAL A 8 31.08 -6.59 -46.07
C VAL A 8 30.39 -5.24 -46.30
N PRO A 9 29.19 -5.19 -46.90
CA PRO A 9 28.49 -3.93 -47.11
C PRO A 9 28.04 -3.30 -45.78
N PRO A 10 27.97 -1.96 -45.69
CA PRO A 10 27.47 -1.30 -44.49
C PRO A 10 26.01 -1.70 -44.24
N ALA A 11 25.73 -2.19 -43.03
CA ALA A 11 24.37 -2.47 -42.58
C ALA A 11 23.55 -1.18 -42.68
N ASN A 12 22.54 -1.17 -43.56
CA ASN A 12 21.58 -0.10 -43.68
C ASN A 12 20.79 0.01 -42.37
N ARG A 13 21.18 0.93 -41.46
CA ARG A 13 20.33 1.30 -40.33
C ARG A 13 19.21 2.15 -40.88
N SER A 14 18.13 1.50 -41.32
CA SER A 14 16.93 2.17 -41.79
C SER A 14 16.44 3.13 -40.71
N GLY A 15 16.39 4.42 -41.05
CA GLY A 15 15.86 5.51 -40.23
C GLY A 15 14.33 5.45 -40.07
N SER A 16 13.78 4.26 -39.83
CA SER A 16 12.35 4.04 -39.53
C SER A 16 12.05 4.26 -38.05
N GLY A 17 12.99 3.99 -37.13
CA GLY A 17 12.75 3.70 -35.71
C GLY A 17 12.04 4.74 -34.80
N LYS A 18 11.63 5.92 -35.29
CA LYS A 18 11.02 6.94 -34.42
C LYS A 18 9.61 6.56 -33.94
N PRO A 19 8.65 6.16 -34.80
CA PRO A 19 7.34 5.71 -34.36
C PRO A 19 7.43 4.44 -33.50
N GLU A 20 8.33 3.51 -33.80
CA GLU A 20 8.48 2.25 -33.08
C GLU A 20 8.99 2.50 -31.64
N ILE A 21 9.93 3.43 -31.45
CA ILE A 21 10.41 3.82 -30.11
C ILE A 21 9.29 4.51 -29.31
N LEU A 22 8.49 5.38 -29.94
CA LEU A 22 7.37 6.05 -29.27
C LEU A 22 6.28 5.06 -28.85
N ILE A 23 5.94 4.10 -29.71
CA ILE A 23 4.98 3.03 -29.41
C ILE A 23 5.50 2.15 -28.27
N ALA A 24 6.79 1.80 -28.28
CA ALA A 24 7.41 1.02 -27.21
C ALA A 24 7.41 1.78 -25.87
N GLY A 25 7.69 3.08 -25.88
CA GLY A 25 7.63 3.95 -24.69
C GLY A 25 6.22 4.02 -24.10
N LEU A 26 5.21 4.25 -24.92
CA LEU A 26 3.81 4.27 -24.49
C LEU A 26 3.37 2.91 -23.93
N ALA A 27 3.75 1.81 -24.58
CA ALA A 27 3.46 0.46 -24.09
C ALA A 27 4.09 0.21 -22.72
N GLY A 28 5.33 0.68 -22.50
CA GLY A 28 6.01 0.59 -21.20
C GLY A 28 5.31 1.38 -20.11
N LEU A 29 4.83 2.59 -20.40
CA LEU A 29 4.06 3.42 -19.45
C LEU A 29 2.73 2.76 -19.07
N VAL A 30 2.00 2.23 -20.05
CA VAL A 30 0.74 1.52 -19.81
C VAL A 30 0.99 0.26 -18.97
N ALA A 31 2.01 -0.53 -19.31
CA ALA A 31 2.37 -1.71 -18.55
C ALA A 31 2.78 -1.36 -17.10
N GLY A 32 3.54 -0.28 -16.90
CA GLY A 32 3.94 0.20 -15.58
C GLY A 32 2.73 0.65 -14.74
N ALA A 33 1.82 1.43 -15.32
CA ALA A 33 0.59 1.87 -14.65
C ALA A 33 -0.32 0.70 -14.27
N MET A 34 -0.48 -0.29 -15.17
CA MET A 34 -1.24 -1.51 -14.88
C MET A 34 -0.59 -2.34 -13.76
N SER A 35 0.73 -2.47 -13.75
CA SER A 35 1.46 -3.18 -12.69
C SER A 35 1.29 -2.50 -11.33
N MET A 36 1.36 -1.17 -11.27
CA MET A 36 1.14 -0.40 -10.03
C MET A 36 -0.30 -0.55 -9.54
N ALA A 37 -1.29 -0.44 -10.44
CA ALA A 37 -2.69 -0.61 -10.12
C ALA A 37 -3.02 -2.03 -9.64
N ALA A 38 -2.44 -3.05 -10.27
CA ALA A 38 -2.61 -4.45 -9.86
C ALA A 38 -1.97 -4.71 -8.49
N GLY A 39 -0.78 -4.18 -8.24
CA GLY A 39 -0.11 -4.30 -6.94
C GLY A 39 -0.90 -3.65 -5.81
N GLU A 40 -1.42 -2.44 -6.04
CA GLU A 40 -2.22 -1.71 -5.07
C GLU A 40 -3.58 -2.40 -4.82
N TYR A 41 -4.24 -2.91 -5.86
CA TYR A 41 -5.46 -3.70 -5.70
C TYR A 41 -5.23 -4.93 -4.83
N VAL A 42 -4.17 -5.70 -5.10
CA VAL A 42 -3.82 -6.89 -4.31
C VAL A 42 -3.54 -6.50 -2.87
N SER A 43 -2.77 -5.42 -2.64
CA SER A 43 -2.47 -4.92 -1.30
C SER A 43 -3.73 -4.55 -0.52
N LEU A 44 -4.63 -3.76 -1.12
CA LEU A 44 -5.90 -3.37 -0.50
C LEU A 44 -6.79 -4.57 -0.20
N SER A 45 -6.88 -5.52 -1.14
CA SER A 45 -7.67 -6.75 -0.92
C SER A 45 -7.11 -7.60 0.22
N SER A 46 -5.77 -7.69 0.36
CA SER A 46 -5.14 -8.44 1.44
C SER A 46 -5.32 -7.76 2.80
N GLN A 47 -5.31 -6.43 2.84
CA GLN A 47 -5.63 -5.68 4.06
C GLN A 47 -7.10 -5.83 4.45
N ASP A 48 -8.02 -5.70 3.50
CA ASP A 48 -9.46 -5.89 3.73
C ASP A 48 -9.77 -7.31 4.24
N ASP A 49 -9.10 -8.33 3.70
CA ASP A 49 -9.24 -9.71 4.19
C ASP A 49 -8.66 -9.89 5.61
N ALA A 50 -7.53 -9.25 5.92
CA ALA A 50 -6.94 -9.27 7.27
C ALA A 50 -7.85 -8.57 8.29
N GLU A 51 -8.37 -7.38 7.97
CA GLU A 51 -9.29 -6.63 8.83
C GLU A 51 -10.58 -7.42 9.10
N LYS A 52 -11.14 -8.10 8.10
CA LYS A 52 -12.30 -8.99 8.29
C LYS A 52 -11.99 -10.18 9.21
N ALA A 53 -10.79 -10.75 9.07
CA ALA A 53 -10.37 -11.86 9.93
C ALA A 53 -10.20 -11.40 11.38
N ASP A 54 -9.62 -10.23 11.60
CA ASP A 54 -9.48 -9.65 12.93
C ASP A 54 -10.85 -9.27 13.53
N LEU A 55 -11.75 -8.66 12.76
CA LEU A 55 -13.13 -8.39 13.20
C LEU A 55 -13.88 -9.66 13.62
N ALA A 56 -13.71 -10.75 12.86
CA ALA A 56 -14.34 -12.02 13.17
C ALA A 56 -13.73 -12.69 14.42
N ARG A 57 -12.44 -12.50 14.67
CA ARG A 57 -11.76 -12.96 15.89
C ARG A 57 -12.27 -12.18 17.11
N GLU A 58 -12.26 -10.86 17.02
CA GLU A 58 -12.72 -9.94 18.07
C GLU A 58 -14.16 -10.20 18.47
N THR A 59 -15.04 -10.37 17.47
CA THR A 59 -16.46 -10.69 17.71
C THR A 59 -16.63 -11.99 18.49
N ARG A 60 -15.75 -12.98 18.27
CA ARG A 60 -15.77 -14.25 19.00
C ARG A 60 -15.23 -14.07 20.42
N GLU A 61 -14.14 -13.34 20.59
CA GLU A 61 -13.52 -13.06 21.90
C GLU A 61 -14.49 -12.29 22.82
N LEU A 62 -15.17 -11.25 22.31
CA LEU A 62 -16.23 -10.55 23.04
C LEU A 62 -17.40 -11.44 23.46
N ALA A 63 -17.66 -12.54 22.75
CA ALA A 63 -18.72 -13.48 23.09
C ALA A 63 -18.26 -14.58 24.05
N GLU A 64 -17.02 -15.07 23.90
CA GLU A 64 -16.48 -16.20 24.65
C GLU A 64 -15.83 -15.76 25.96
N THR A 65 -15.17 -14.60 25.99
CA THR A 65 -14.35 -14.10 27.10
C THR A 65 -14.60 -12.62 27.43
N PRO A 66 -15.86 -12.17 27.63
CA PRO A 66 -16.19 -10.75 27.81
C PRO A 66 -15.47 -10.07 28.98
N GLU A 67 -15.19 -10.80 30.06
CA GLU A 67 -14.47 -10.26 31.22
C GLU A 67 -12.97 -10.03 30.94
N VAL A 68 -12.38 -10.83 30.04
CA VAL A 68 -10.99 -10.65 29.59
C VAL A 68 -10.91 -9.42 28.70
N GLU A 69 -11.84 -9.29 27.75
CA GLU A 69 -11.92 -8.14 26.84
C GLU A 69 -12.11 -6.82 27.59
N LEU A 70 -12.96 -6.82 28.63
CA LEU A 70 -13.16 -5.64 29.47
C LEU A 70 -11.88 -5.24 30.23
N GLU A 71 -11.12 -6.21 30.76
CA GLU A 71 -9.83 -5.94 31.40
C GLU A 71 -8.81 -5.43 30.37
N GLU A 72 -8.78 -6.00 29.16
CA GLU A 72 -7.93 -5.53 28.07
C GLU A 72 -8.21 -4.07 27.71
N LEU A 73 -9.48 -3.72 27.47
CA LEU A 73 -9.86 -2.35 27.19
C LEU A 73 -9.52 -1.40 28.36
N THR A 74 -9.67 -1.88 29.59
CA THR A 74 -9.25 -1.14 30.80
C THR A 74 -7.75 -0.87 30.78
N LEU A 75 -6.93 -1.87 30.48
CA LEU A 75 -5.47 -1.74 30.41
C LEU A 75 -5.05 -0.79 29.29
N ILE A 76 -5.70 -0.81 28.13
CA ILE A 76 -5.46 0.14 27.04
C ILE A 76 -5.63 1.59 27.53
N TYR A 77 -6.67 1.88 28.31
CA TYR A 77 -6.88 3.22 28.86
C TYR A 77 -5.89 3.58 29.98
N VAL A 78 -5.46 2.60 30.78
CA VAL A 78 -4.38 2.79 31.76
C VAL A 78 -3.08 3.17 31.07
N GLU A 79 -2.70 2.46 30.00
CA GLU A 79 -1.49 2.76 29.21
C GLU A 79 -1.54 4.15 28.56
N ARG A 80 -2.74 4.65 28.25
CA ARG A 80 -2.96 6.01 27.76
C ARG A 80 -2.94 7.08 28.86
N GLY A 81 -2.78 6.69 30.12
CA GLY A 81 -2.56 7.58 31.26
C GLY A 81 -3.76 7.78 32.17
N LEU A 82 -4.84 7.01 32.03
CA LEU A 82 -5.92 7.02 33.02
C LEU A 82 -5.49 6.22 34.27
N ASP A 83 -5.96 6.62 35.45
CA ASP A 83 -5.88 5.74 36.61
C ASP A 83 -6.81 4.53 36.41
N ARG A 84 -6.49 3.41 37.04
CA ARG A 84 -7.24 2.15 36.82
C ARG A 84 -8.73 2.25 37.15
N ASN A 85 -9.11 3.00 38.19
CA ASN A 85 -10.53 3.13 38.55
C ASN A 85 -11.29 3.95 37.51
N LEU A 86 -10.67 4.96 36.90
CA LEU A 86 -11.27 5.71 35.81
C LEU A 86 -11.29 4.90 34.53
N ALA A 87 -10.20 4.19 34.21
CA ALA A 87 -10.09 3.34 33.02
C ALA A 87 -11.17 2.25 33.01
N GLU A 88 -11.42 1.58 34.14
CA GLU A 88 -12.44 0.55 34.28
C GLU A 88 -13.86 1.12 34.04
N LYS A 89 -14.15 2.31 34.58
CA LYS A 89 -15.42 3.00 34.34
C LYS A 89 -15.60 3.42 32.89
N VAL A 90 -14.52 3.80 32.21
CA VAL A 90 -14.53 4.16 30.79
C VAL A 90 -14.74 2.90 29.95
N ALA A 91 -14.00 1.83 30.23
CA ALA A 91 -14.12 0.55 29.55
C ALA A 91 -15.56 0.03 29.64
N HIS A 92 -16.13 -0.06 30.84
CA HIS A 92 -17.53 -0.47 31.02
C HIS A 92 -18.52 0.35 30.18
N GLN A 93 -18.44 1.69 30.24
CA GLN A 93 -19.37 2.55 29.51
C GLN A 93 -19.21 2.44 27.98
N LEU A 94 -17.99 2.20 27.49
CA LEU A 94 -17.74 2.01 26.06
C LEU A 94 -18.17 0.62 25.60
N THR A 95 -17.92 -0.43 26.40
CA THR A 95 -18.38 -1.79 26.14
C THR A 95 -19.91 -1.86 26.11
N GLU A 96 -20.61 -1.21 27.04
CA GLU A 96 -22.08 -1.13 27.05
C GLU A 96 -22.66 -0.43 25.81
N ARG A 97 -21.95 0.58 25.30
CA ARG A 97 -22.40 1.35 24.15
C ARG A 97 -22.12 0.64 22.82
N ASP A 98 -20.90 0.13 22.67
CA ASP A 98 -20.36 -0.42 21.44
C ASP A 98 -19.05 -1.19 21.72
N ALA A 99 -19.17 -2.41 22.27
CA ALA A 99 -18.02 -3.24 22.60
C ALA A 99 -17.10 -3.47 21.39
N LEU A 100 -17.65 -3.99 20.29
CA LEU A 100 -16.89 -4.27 19.08
C LEU A 100 -16.25 -2.99 18.52
N GLY A 101 -17.01 -1.91 18.35
CA GLY A 101 -16.45 -0.66 17.83
C GLY A 101 -15.41 -0.02 18.75
N SER A 102 -15.49 -0.26 20.07
CA SER A 102 -14.48 0.19 21.01
C SER A 102 -13.17 -0.58 20.85
N HIS A 103 -13.20 -1.91 20.76
CA HIS A 103 -11.99 -2.73 20.54
C HIS A 103 -11.39 -2.48 19.16
N VAL A 104 -12.22 -2.49 18.10
CA VAL A 104 -11.80 -2.23 16.71
C VAL A 104 -11.05 -0.91 16.56
N ARG A 105 -11.48 0.15 17.25
CA ARG A 105 -10.79 1.45 17.20
C ARG A 105 -9.57 1.53 18.11
N ASN A 106 -9.65 0.92 19.30
CA ASN A 106 -8.64 1.12 20.34
C ASN A 106 -7.48 0.13 20.27
N GLU A 107 -7.72 -1.05 19.71
CA GLU A 107 -6.78 -2.16 19.57
C GLU A 107 -6.36 -2.34 18.11
N LEU A 108 -7.33 -2.55 17.20
CA LEU A 108 -7.04 -2.83 15.78
C LEU A 108 -6.68 -1.59 14.97
N GLY A 109 -6.98 -0.39 15.49
CA GLY A 109 -6.74 0.88 14.79
C GLY A 109 -7.58 1.05 13.51
N ILE A 110 -8.58 0.20 13.31
CA ILE A 110 -9.47 0.25 12.15
C ILE A 110 -10.44 1.42 12.39
N SER A 111 -10.30 2.45 11.56
CA SER A 111 -11.23 3.57 11.50
C SER A 111 -11.79 3.67 10.08
N GLU A 112 -13.02 4.14 9.92
CA GLU A 112 -13.72 4.24 8.62
C GLU A 112 -13.08 5.26 7.63
N THR A 113 -11.83 5.65 7.85
CA THR A 113 -11.21 6.81 7.22
C THR A 113 -10.04 6.39 6.32
N MET A 114 -10.33 5.75 5.19
CA MET A 114 -9.65 6.03 3.90
C MET A 114 -10.12 5.06 2.82
N MET A 115 -11.09 5.50 2.02
CA MET A 115 -11.23 4.97 0.67
C MET A 115 -10.03 5.46 -0.15
N ALA A 116 -8.98 4.65 -0.23
CA ALA A 116 -7.89 4.90 -1.16
C ALA A 116 -8.47 5.03 -2.58
N ARG A 117 -8.05 6.06 -3.34
CA ARG A 117 -8.38 6.22 -4.78
C ARG A 117 -7.13 5.89 -5.60
N PRO A 118 -6.67 4.63 -5.60
CA PRO A 118 -5.36 4.25 -6.10
C PRO A 118 -5.18 4.54 -7.60
N ILE A 119 -6.25 4.39 -8.37
CA ILE A 119 -6.27 4.72 -9.80
C ILE A 119 -6.02 6.21 -10.04
N GLN A 120 -6.46 7.08 -9.13
CA GLN A 120 -6.24 8.52 -9.26
C GLN A 120 -4.83 8.93 -8.83
N ALA A 121 -4.30 8.31 -7.79
CA ALA A 121 -2.91 8.53 -7.36
C ALA A 121 -1.90 8.07 -8.43
N ALA A 122 -2.17 6.91 -9.06
CA ALA A 122 -1.35 6.40 -10.16
C ALA A 122 -1.39 7.34 -11.38
N LEU A 123 -2.57 7.85 -11.76
CA LEU A 123 -2.72 8.77 -12.89
C LEU A 123 -2.04 10.12 -12.66
N VAL A 124 -2.06 10.65 -11.42
CA VAL A 124 -1.35 11.89 -11.09
C VAL A 124 0.17 11.67 -11.09
N SER A 125 0.64 10.52 -10.61
CA SER A 125 2.08 10.22 -10.51
C SER A 125 2.75 10.05 -11.88
N THR A 126 2.06 9.48 -12.87
CA THR A 126 2.58 9.39 -14.24
C THR A 126 2.71 10.78 -14.87
N LEU A 127 1.72 11.65 -14.64
CA LEU A 127 1.73 13.02 -15.16
C LEU A 127 2.79 13.91 -14.50
N THR A 128 3.11 13.72 -13.21
CA THR A 128 4.14 14.50 -12.52
C THR A 128 5.56 14.02 -12.85
N THR A 129 5.75 12.72 -13.08
CA THR A 129 7.07 12.15 -13.40
C THR A 129 7.55 12.55 -14.80
N GLU A 130 6.64 12.81 -15.75
CA GLU A 130 7.00 13.23 -17.12
C GLU A 130 7.35 14.72 -17.27
N GLY A 131 7.05 15.56 -16.26
CA GLY A 131 7.34 17.00 -16.32
C GLY A 131 8.76 17.38 -15.91
N SER A 132 9.49 16.49 -15.22
CA SER A 132 10.82 16.79 -14.68
C SER A 132 11.78 15.68 -15.07
N GLY A 133 12.63 15.95 -16.06
CA GLY A 133 13.85 15.17 -16.27
C GLY A 133 14.72 15.25 -15.03
N SER A 134 14.49 14.37 -14.05
CA SER A 134 15.38 14.16 -12.93
C SER A 134 16.24 12.95 -13.24
N SER A 135 17.40 13.22 -13.83
CA SER A 135 18.56 12.37 -13.66
C SER A 135 18.83 12.26 -12.15
N ILE A 136 18.29 11.22 -11.51
CA ILE A 136 18.75 10.80 -10.18
C ILE A 136 20.15 10.23 -10.39
N SER A 137 21.14 11.13 -10.31
CA SER A 137 22.54 10.77 -10.15
C SER A 137 22.65 10.19 -8.74
N LEU A 138 22.65 8.86 -8.65
CA LEU A 138 22.89 8.18 -7.39
C LEU A 138 24.41 8.17 -7.15
N SER A 139 24.94 9.32 -6.76
CA SER A 139 26.27 9.40 -6.15
C SER A 139 26.17 8.76 -4.77
N VAL A 140 26.49 7.47 -4.69
CA VAL A 140 26.77 6.80 -3.42
C VAL A 140 28.08 7.39 -2.91
N ASP A 141 27.97 8.43 -2.09
CA ASP A 141 29.07 8.86 -1.25
C ASP A 141 29.00 8.05 0.06
N ARG A 142 29.99 7.17 0.23
CA ARG A 142 30.34 6.56 1.51
C ARG A 142 31.86 6.53 1.59
N ALA A 143 32.39 7.46 2.38
CA ALA A 143 33.65 7.45 3.16
C ALA A 143 34.91 6.86 2.51
#